data_AF-A0A1H0ZH84-F1
#
_entry.id   AF-A0A1H0ZH84-F1
#
_cell.length_a   1.000
_cell.length_b   1.000
_cell.length_c   1.000
_cell.angle_alpha   90.00
_cell.angle_beta   90.00
_cell.angle_gamma   90.00
#
_symmetry.space_group_name_H-M   'P 1'
#
loop_
_entity.id
_entity.type
_entity.pdbx_description
1 polymer ?
#
loop_
_entity_poly.entity_id
_entity_poly.type
_entity_poly.pdbx_seq_one_letter_code
_entity_poly.pdbx_strand_id
1 'polypeptide(L)'
;MSGDADEIDSSVSDPATQDAPETGRGGTRAASPGTEGDVTPPHADTPVSPPGVQDGPALAMHDTTDRERLDGLVAQLRADLSGENRATVEHGVRQRLSQVGLTLDDGDIAEIVDDIAAG
;
A
#
# COMPACT_ATOMS: atom_id res chain seq x y z
N MET A 1 45.08 -45.79 17.45
CA MET A 1 43.67 -45.54 17.11
C MET A 1 43.46 -44.05 17.36
N SER A 2 43.85 -43.16 16.45
CA SER A 2 43.26 -42.93 15.10
C SER A 2 41.85 -42.38 15.21
N GLY A 3 41.64 -41.17 14.69
CA GLY A 3 40.31 -40.63 14.41
C GLY A 3 40.16 -39.13 14.63
N ASP A 4 41.04 -38.34 14.01
CA ASP A 4 40.77 -36.93 13.68
C ASP A 4 39.64 -36.94 12.63
N ALA A 5 38.55 -36.21 12.88
CA ALA A 5 37.42 -36.15 11.96
C ALA A 5 36.87 -34.73 11.88
N ASP A 6 37.18 -34.13 10.73
CA ASP A 6 36.35 -33.24 9.92
C ASP A 6 36.26 -31.76 10.35
N GLU A 7 37.31 -31.03 9.94
CA GLU A 7 37.19 -29.65 9.49
C GLU A 7 36.11 -29.51 8.39
N ILE A 8 35.05 -28.78 8.70
CA ILE A 8 34.17 -28.21 7.66
C ILE A 8 34.80 -26.92 7.11
N ASP A 9 35.80 -27.09 6.24
CA ASP A 9 36.24 -26.06 5.28
C ASP A 9 35.19 -25.97 4.16
N SER A 10 34.22 -25.07 4.33
CA SER A 10 33.34 -24.66 3.23
C SER A 10 33.89 -23.40 2.60
N SER A 11 34.92 -23.62 1.80
CA SER A 11 35.50 -22.72 0.81
C SER A 11 34.42 -21.89 0.09
N VAL A 12 34.44 -20.58 0.33
CA VAL A 12 33.72 -19.60 -0.46
C VAL A 12 34.32 -19.61 -1.85
N SER A 13 33.66 -20.32 -2.76
CA SER A 13 34.05 -20.39 -4.17
C SER A 13 33.50 -19.18 -4.92
N ASP A 14 34.31 -18.13 -5.03
CA ASP A 14 34.32 -17.27 -6.21
C ASP A 14 35.50 -17.71 -7.07
N PRO A 15 35.29 -17.99 -8.37
CA PRO A 15 35.70 -16.95 -9.32
C PRO A 15 34.92 -16.92 -10.65
N ALA A 16 35.06 -15.74 -11.28
CA ALA A 16 35.17 -15.50 -12.72
C ALA A 16 34.01 -14.70 -13.34
N THR A 17 34.29 -13.41 -13.54
CA THR A 17 34.01 -12.61 -14.74
C THR A 17 33.47 -13.42 -15.91
N GLN A 18 32.30 -13.03 -16.42
CA GLN A 18 32.06 -13.11 -17.85
C GLN A 18 31.48 -11.80 -18.39
N ASP A 19 32.27 -11.31 -19.33
CA ASP A 19 32.15 -10.19 -20.24
C ASP A 19 30.89 -10.26 -21.13
N ALA A 20 30.54 -9.10 -21.70
CA ALA A 20 29.28 -8.75 -22.35
C ALA A 20 28.82 -9.64 -23.53
N PRO A 21 27.58 -9.43 -24.00
CA PRO A 21 27.43 -9.17 -25.43
C PRO A 21 26.82 -7.79 -25.73
N GLU A 22 27.51 -7.10 -26.63
CA GLU A 22 27.08 -5.89 -27.32
C GLU A 22 25.82 -6.08 -28.19
N THR A 23 25.14 -4.95 -28.40
CA THR A 23 24.34 -4.57 -29.59
C THR A 23 22.95 -5.19 -29.81
N GLY A 24 21.96 -4.54 -29.18
CA GLY A 24 20.55 -4.50 -29.62
C GLY A 24 20.16 -3.10 -30.06
N ARG A 25 20.42 -2.79 -31.32
CA ARG A 25 20.10 -1.55 -32.04
C ARG A 25 18.59 -1.48 -32.32
N GLY A 26 17.92 -0.37 -31.98
CA GLY A 26 16.66 0.01 -32.63
C GLY A 26 15.53 0.44 -31.70
N GLY A 27 15.43 1.75 -31.46
CA GLY A 27 14.29 2.35 -30.77
C GLY A 27 14.41 3.87 -30.70
N THR A 28 14.67 4.52 -31.83
CA THR A 28 14.60 5.99 -31.93
C THR A 28 13.13 6.40 -31.76
N ARG A 29 12.70 6.70 -30.53
CA ARG A 29 11.51 7.51 -30.34
C ARG A 29 11.88 8.92 -30.77
N ALA A 30 11.42 9.28 -31.97
CA ALA A 30 11.63 10.59 -32.56
C ALA A 30 11.20 11.69 -31.58
N ALA A 31 12.18 12.40 -31.02
CA ALA A 31 11.96 13.74 -30.50
C ALA A 31 11.88 14.66 -31.73
N SER A 32 10.67 14.99 -32.15
CA SER A 32 10.44 16.07 -33.11
C SER A 32 10.70 17.43 -32.42
N PRO A 33 11.15 18.43 -33.20
CA PRO A 33 12.14 19.41 -32.77
C PRO A 33 11.54 20.55 -31.96
N GLY A 34 12.39 21.15 -31.13
CA GLY A 34 12.11 22.44 -30.50
C GLY A 34 11.83 23.48 -31.58
N THR A 35 10.62 24.04 -31.54
CA THR A 35 10.33 25.33 -32.14
C THR A 35 10.68 26.38 -31.11
N GLU A 36 11.65 27.17 -31.50
CA GLU A 36 12.09 28.41 -30.88
C GLU A 36 10.90 29.36 -30.83
N GLY A 37 10.35 29.55 -29.64
CA GLY A 37 9.44 30.67 -29.34
C GLY A 37 10.28 31.80 -28.78
N ASP A 38 10.74 32.69 -29.66
CA ASP A 38 11.15 34.03 -29.27
C ASP A 38 9.99 34.68 -28.49
N VAL A 39 10.17 34.83 -27.20
CA VAL A 39 9.37 35.74 -26.38
C VAL A 39 10.33 36.74 -25.76
N THR A 40 10.62 37.77 -26.54
CA THR A 40 11.17 39.03 -26.04
C THR A 40 10.37 39.48 -24.81
N PRO A 41 10.97 39.63 -23.60
CA PRO A 41 10.25 40.20 -22.47
C PRO A 41 10.21 41.72 -22.59
N PRO A 42 9.04 42.38 -22.62
CA PRO A 42 8.99 43.80 -22.36
C PRO A 42 9.18 44.04 -20.85
N HIS A 43 10.14 44.90 -20.54
CA HIS A 43 10.38 45.49 -19.23
C HIS A 43 9.10 46.09 -18.61
N ALA A 44 8.89 45.90 -17.30
CA ALA A 44 8.65 47.01 -16.35
C ALA A 44 8.38 46.50 -14.93
N ASP A 45 9.10 47.13 -14.00
CA ASP A 45 9.00 47.15 -12.55
C ASP A 45 7.55 47.15 -11.99
N THR A 46 7.19 46.14 -11.19
CA THR A 46 6.18 46.21 -10.10
C THR A 46 6.10 44.88 -9.33
N PRO A 47 6.69 44.76 -8.12
CA PRO A 47 6.46 43.60 -7.27
C PRO A 47 5.18 43.83 -6.44
N VAL A 48 4.00 43.61 -7.03
CA VAL A 48 2.73 43.55 -6.27
C VAL A 48 1.93 42.33 -6.68
N SER A 49 2.24 41.22 -6.01
CA SER A 49 1.28 40.27 -5.42
C SER A 49 2.10 39.14 -4.81
N PRO A 50 1.98 38.85 -3.50
CA PRO A 50 2.58 37.62 -2.97
C PRO A 50 1.95 36.44 -3.74
N PRO A 51 2.75 35.51 -4.30
CA PRO A 51 2.19 34.32 -4.92
C PRO A 51 1.36 33.60 -3.87
N GLY A 52 0.11 33.31 -4.24
CA GLY A 52 -0.94 32.82 -3.38
C GLY A 52 -0.42 31.77 -2.41
N VAL A 53 -0.75 31.99 -1.13
CA VAL A 53 -0.75 30.90 -0.15
C VAL A 53 -1.54 29.77 -0.80
N GLN A 54 -0.87 28.67 -1.14
CA GLN A 54 -1.58 27.47 -1.51
C GLN A 54 -2.46 27.14 -0.30
N ASP A 55 -3.77 27.34 -0.44
CA ASP A 55 -4.74 26.72 0.43
C ASP A 55 -4.36 25.23 0.44
N GLY A 56 -3.89 24.76 1.60
CA GLY A 56 -3.54 23.35 1.77
C GLY A 56 -4.75 22.51 1.38
N PRO A 57 -4.57 21.22 1.04
CA PRO A 57 -5.68 20.36 0.67
C PRO A 57 -6.76 20.46 1.75
N ALA A 58 -7.94 20.97 1.37
CA ALA A 58 -9.11 20.96 2.24
C ALA A 58 -9.45 19.49 2.49
N LEU A 59 -8.96 18.95 3.62
CA LEU A 59 -9.38 17.64 4.11
C LEU A 59 -10.85 17.81 4.50
N ALA A 60 -11.74 17.59 3.54
CA ALA A 60 -13.14 17.37 3.83
C ALA A 60 -13.17 16.22 4.84
N MET A 61 -13.45 16.55 6.10
CA MET A 61 -13.64 15.56 7.15
C MET A 61 -14.92 14.82 6.79
N HIS A 62 -14.79 13.73 6.03
CA HIS A 62 -15.86 12.78 5.85
C HIS A 62 -16.09 12.16 7.23
N ASP A 63 -17.09 12.65 7.95
CA ASP A 63 -17.73 11.87 9.01
C ASP A 63 -18.30 10.63 8.33
N THR A 64 -17.48 9.59 8.25
CA THR A 64 -17.94 8.25 7.86
C THR A 64 -18.97 7.86 8.89
N THR A 65 -20.20 7.66 8.44
CA THR A 65 -21.27 7.24 9.34
C THR A 65 -20.88 5.92 9.98
N ASP A 66 -21.29 5.68 11.23
CA ASP A 66 -20.94 4.43 11.94
C ASP A 66 -21.31 3.17 11.13
N ARG A 67 -22.28 3.28 10.22
CA ARG A 67 -22.66 2.21 9.29
C ARG A 67 -21.64 1.96 8.18
N GLU A 68 -21.06 3.00 7.59
CA GLU A 68 -19.96 2.84 6.62
C GLU A 68 -18.70 2.30 7.31
N ARG A 69 -18.46 2.69 8.56
CA ARG A 69 -17.35 2.18 9.37
C ARG A 69 -17.55 0.70 9.70
N LEU A 70 -18.77 0.31 10.05
CA LEU A 70 -19.13 -1.09 10.28
C LEU A 70 -19.00 -1.94 9.01
N ASP A 71 -19.50 -1.45 7.87
CA ASP A 71 -19.43 -2.18 6.59
C ASP A 71 -17.97 -2.47 6.20
N GLY A 72 -17.10 -1.46 6.26
CA GLY A 72 -15.67 -1.65 6.02
C GLY A 72 -15.00 -2.59 7.03
N LEU A 73 -15.42 -2.55 8.29
CA LEU A 73 -14.93 -3.46 9.33
C LEU A 73 -15.31 -4.92 9.04
N VAL A 74 -16.57 -5.16 8.66
CA VAL A 74 -17.09 -6.49 8.34
C VAL A 74 -16.39 -7.06 7.11
N ALA A 75 -16.19 -6.26 6.06
CA ALA A 75 -15.45 -6.68 4.88
C ALA A 75 -14.01 -7.12 5.22
N GLN A 76 -13.34 -6.41 6.13
CA GLN A 76 -12.00 -6.77 6.58
C GLN A 76 -12.00 -8.04 7.43
N LEU A 77 -12.95 -8.17 8.36
CA LEU A 77 -13.11 -9.36 9.20
C LEU A 77 -13.42 -10.61 8.38
N ARG A 78 -14.23 -10.47 7.32
CA ARG A 78 -14.48 -11.57 6.37
C ARG A 78 -13.18 -12.03 5.71
N ALA A 79 -12.30 -11.12 5.32
CA ALA A 79 -11.02 -11.47 4.71
C ALA A 79 -10.06 -12.14 5.71
N ASP A 80 -10.00 -11.65 6.95
CA ASP A 80 -9.11 -12.19 8.00
C ASP A 80 -9.58 -13.54 8.57
N LEU A 81 -10.90 -13.77 8.63
CA LEU A 81 -11.51 -14.91 9.34
C LEU A 81 -12.26 -15.88 8.41
N SER A 82 -12.14 -15.74 7.09
CA SER A 82 -12.73 -16.69 6.14
C SER A 82 -12.17 -18.10 6.39
N GLY A 83 -13.07 -19.09 6.45
CA GLY A 83 -12.73 -20.50 6.70
C GLY A 83 -12.46 -20.86 8.17
N GLU A 84 -12.51 -19.90 9.10
CA GLU A 84 -12.41 -20.15 10.54
C GLU A 84 -13.70 -20.74 11.12
N ASN A 85 -13.61 -21.34 12.31
CA ASN A 85 -14.80 -21.81 13.02
C ASN A 85 -15.60 -20.63 13.59
N ARG A 86 -16.94 -20.78 13.61
CA ARG A 86 -17.88 -19.79 14.16
C ARG A 86 -17.49 -19.21 15.52
N ALA A 87 -16.98 -20.03 16.44
CA ALA A 87 -16.56 -19.55 17.76
C ALA A 87 -15.34 -18.61 17.69
N THR A 88 -14.38 -18.88 16.78
CA THR A 88 -13.25 -17.99 16.53
C THR A 88 -13.71 -16.70 15.85
N VAL A 89 -14.61 -16.83 14.85
CA VAL A 89 -15.19 -15.68 14.15
C VAL A 89 -15.91 -14.75 15.14
N GLU A 90 -16.74 -15.31 16.01
CA GLU A 90 -17.46 -14.54 17.04
C GLU A 90 -16.51 -13.80 17.99
N HIS A 91 -15.47 -14.48 18.47
CA HIS A 91 -14.46 -13.85 19.32
C HIS A 91 -13.75 -12.70 18.59
N GLY A 92 -13.36 -12.90 17.32
CA GLY A 92 -12.71 -11.89 16.49
C GLY A 92 -13.58 -10.66 16.23
N VAL A 93 -14.86 -10.88 15.89
CA VAL A 93 -15.85 -9.81 15.66
C VAL A 93 -16.03 -8.97 16.93
N ARG A 94 -16.30 -9.61 18.08
CA ARG A 94 -16.49 -8.90 19.38
C ARG A 94 -15.24 -8.11 19.79
N GLN A 95 -14.06 -8.71 19.63
CA GLN A 95 -12.79 -8.04 19.93
C GLN A 95 -12.59 -6.82 19.04
N ARG A 96 -12.86 -6.95 17.74
CA ARG A 96 -12.64 -5.88 16.77
C ARG A 96 -13.60 -4.71 16.99
N LEU A 97 -14.88 -4.99 17.22
CA LEU A 97 -15.89 -3.97 17.55
C LEU A 97 -15.48 -3.16 18.78
N SER A 98 -14.99 -3.84 19.82
CA SER A 98 -14.49 -3.19 21.04
C SER A 98 -13.27 -2.29 20.79
N GLN A 99 -12.36 -2.69 19.90
CA GLN A 99 -11.18 -1.89 19.54
C GLN A 99 -11.53 -0.60 18.79
N VAL A 100 -12.57 -0.63 17.95
CA VAL A 100 -13.02 0.56 17.20
C VAL A 100 -14.09 1.36 17.94
N GLY A 101 -14.55 0.87 19.10
CA GLY A 101 -15.55 1.53 19.94
C GLY A 101 -16.98 1.42 19.40
N LEU A 102 -17.28 0.46 18.51
CA LEU A 102 -18.64 0.19 18.06
C LEU A 102 -19.33 -0.78 19.02
N THR A 103 -20.56 -0.47 19.40
CA THR A 103 -21.43 -1.34 20.19
C THR A 103 -22.57 -1.81 19.30
N LEU A 104 -22.74 -3.13 19.18
CA LEU A 104 -23.85 -3.78 18.51
C LEU A 104 -24.54 -4.74 19.48
N ASP A 105 -25.81 -5.05 19.21
CA ASP A 105 -26.53 -6.07 19.94
C ASP A 105 -25.98 -7.47 19.59
N ASP A 106 -26.11 -8.42 20.52
CA ASP A 106 -25.71 -9.81 20.29
C ASP A 106 -26.40 -10.42 19.05
N GLY A 107 -27.62 -9.97 18.71
CA GLY A 107 -28.32 -10.38 17.49
C GLY A 107 -27.62 -9.94 16.21
N ASP A 108 -27.22 -8.67 16.11
CA ASP A 108 -26.50 -8.15 14.95
C ASP A 108 -25.10 -8.79 14.84
N ILE A 109 -24.43 -9.00 15.98
CA ILE A 109 -23.15 -9.69 16.03
C ILE A 109 -23.30 -11.13 15.51
N ALA A 110 -24.36 -11.84 15.91
CA ALA A 110 -24.61 -13.20 15.47
C ALA A 110 -24.87 -13.29 13.95
N GLU A 111 -25.55 -12.31 13.36
CA GLU A 111 -25.78 -12.22 11.91
C GLU A 111 -24.45 -12.03 11.15
N ILE A 112 -23.63 -11.08 11.60
CA ILE A 112 -22.30 -10.83 11.00
C ILE A 112 -21.41 -12.08 11.09
N VAL A 113 -21.43 -12.76 12.23
CA VAL A 113 -20.66 -13.99 12.44
C VAL A 113 -21.12 -15.11 11.51
N ASP A 114 -22.42 -15.26 11.29
CA ASP A 114 -22.96 -16.27 10.37
C ASP A 114 -22.58 -15.95 8.92
N ASP A 115 -22.68 -14.69 8.50
CA ASP A 115 -22.28 -14.20 7.18
C ASP A 115 -20.77 -14.42 6.88
N ILE A 116 -19.92 -14.26 7.89
CA ILE A 116 -18.47 -14.50 7.77
C ILE A 116 -18.16 -16.00 7.80
N ALA A 117 -18.80 -16.78 8.68
CA ALA A 117 -18.54 -18.22 8.80
C ALA A 117 -19.12 -19.04 7.63
N ALA A 118 -20.12 -18.51 6.93
CA ALA A 118 -20.67 -19.10 5.72
C ALA A 118 -19.86 -18.80 4.44
N GLY A 119 -18.91 -17.85 4.51
CA GLY A 119 -18.13 -17.32 3.39
C GLY A 119 -16.80 -18.01 3.13
#